data_AF-A0A940PXL1-F1
#
_entry.id   AF-A0A940PXL1-F1
#
_cell.length_a   1.000
_cell.length_b   1.000
_cell.length_c   1.000
_cell.angle_alpha   90.00
_cell.angle_beta   90.00
_cell.angle_gamma   90.00
#
_symmetry.space_group_name_H-M   'P 1'
#
loop_
_entity.id
_entity.type
_entity.pdbx_description
1 polymer ?
#
loop_
_entity_poly.entity_id
_entity_poly.type
_entity_poly.pdbx_seq_one_letter_code
_entity_poly.pdbx_strand_id
1 'polypeptide(L)'
;MTEYVNKDYYNSIKGNCTYIDLNANTIHKVMERLRAEGIMFSATYGGYRNTITVSKSDAQRANASAAEYKVPAQNKQNYQQRIIGNIEYSQIRDRNFINT
;
A
#
# COMPACT_ATOMS: atom_id res chain seq x y z
N MET A 1 -22.67 2.74 -3.74
CA MET A 1 -22.81 1.43 -3.08
C MET A 1 -21.42 0.79 -3.05
N THR A 2 -21.07 0.04 -2.00
CA THR A 2 -19.77 -0.65 -1.92
C THR A 2 -19.91 -2.03 -2.55
N GLU A 3 -19.02 -2.35 -3.48
CA GLU A 3 -18.94 -3.62 -4.18
C GLU A 3 -17.80 -4.46 -3.62
N TYR A 4 -18.02 -5.78 -3.63
CA TYR A 4 -17.07 -6.76 -3.13
C TYR A 4 -16.80 -7.79 -4.22
N VAL A 5 -15.53 -8.08 -4.46
CA VAL A 5 -15.05 -9.13 -5.35
C VAL A 5 -14.43 -10.22 -4.49
N ASN A 6 -14.83 -11.47 -4.71
CA ASN A 6 -14.29 -12.67 -4.05
C ASN A 6 -14.28 -12.60 -2.52
N LYS A 7 -15.46 -12.34 -1.92
CA LYS A 7 -15.62 -12.25 -0.46
C LYS A 7 -15.24 -13.55 0.27
N ASP A 8 -15.50 -14.71 -0.34
CA ASP A 8 -15.14 -16.01 0.24
C ASP A 8 -13.63 -16.20 0.34
N TYR A 9 -12.89 -15.73 -0.66
CA TYR A 9 -11.43 -15.79 -0.66
C TYR A 9 -10.84 -15.01 0.50
N TYR A 10 -11.36 -13.79 0.76
CA TYR A 10 -10.94 -13.00 1.91
C TYR A 10 -11.08 -13.76 3.24
N ASN A 11 -12.20 -14.47 3.44
CA ASN A 11 -12.42 -15.26 4.65
C ASN A 11 -11.37 -16.37 4.83
N SER A 12 -10.93 -17.00 3.73
CA SER A 12 -9.87 -18.01 3.76
C SER A 12 -8.48 -17.45 4.07
N ILE A 13 -8.19 -16.21 3.66
CA ILE A 13 -6.86 -15.59 3.81
C ILE A 13 -6.78 -14.54 4.94
N LYS A 14 -7.87 -14.29 5.69
CA LYS A 14 -7.95 -13.18 6.66
C LYS A 14 -6.80 -13.11 7.68
N GLY A 15 -6.20 -14.25 8.03
CA GLY A 15 -5.06 -14.34 8.95
C GLY A 15 -3.69 -14.15 8.31
N ASN A 16 -3.60 -14.26 6.98
CA ASN A 16 -2.34 -14.18 6.23
C ASN A 16 -2.53 -13.42 4.91
N CYS A 17 -3.07 -12.21 5.01
CA CYS A 17 -3.39 -11.37 3.87
C CYS A 17 -2.62 -10.05 3.89
N THR A 18 -2.51 -9.42 2.73
CA THR A 18 -1.94 -8.08 2.55
C THR A 18 -2.97 -7.18 1.88
N TYR A 19 -3.04 -5.94 2.35
CA TYR A 19 -3.96 -4.93 1.89
C TYR A 19 -3.23 -3.93 0.99
N ILE A 20 -3.82 -3.64 -0.16
CA ILE A 20 -3.30 -2.73 -1.17
C ILE A 20 -4.37 -1.66 -1.38
N ASP A 21 -4.21 -0.53 -0.71
CA ASP A 21 -5.06 0.63 -0.91
C ASP A 21 -4.70 1.36 -2.21
N LEU A 22 -5.73 1.69 -2.98
CA LEU A 22 -5.64 2.27 -4.32
C LEU A 22 -6.69 3.38 -4.48
N ASN A 23 -6.58 4.14 -5.57
CA ASN A 23 -7.61 5.12 -5.94
C ASN A 23 -8.70 4.45 -6.78
N ALA A 24 -9.89 5.07 -6.84
CA ALA A 24 -11.00 4.58 -7.64
C ALA A 24 -10.64 4.43 -9.14
N ASN A 25 -9.74 5.28 -9.64
CA ASN A 25 -9.28 5.24 -11.03
C ASN A 25 -8.26 4.12 -11.30
N THR A 26 -7.52 3.68 -10.28
CA THR A 26 -6.41 2.73 -10.46
C THR A 26 -6.75 1.31 -10.01
N ILE A 27 -7.76 1.13 -9.15
CA ILE A 27 -8.18 -0.18 -8.65
C ILE A 27 -8.57 -1.14 -9.78
N HIS A 28 -9.33 -0.68 -10.78
CA HIS A 28 -9.74 -1.51 -11.92
C HIS A 28 -8.53 -2.02 -12.72
N LYS A 29 -7.54 -1.17 -12.95
CA LYS A 29 -6.30 -1.53 -13.67
C LYS A 29 -5.49 -2.57 -12.91
N VAL A 30 -5.33 -2.39 -11.60
CA VAL A 30 -4.60 -3.36 -10.75
C VAL A 30 -5.36 -4.67 -10.67
N MET A 31 -6.68 -4.67 -10.54
CA MET A 31 -7.49 -5.90 -10.55
C MET A 31 -7.32 -6.68 -11.84
N GLU A 32 -7.36 -6.01 -12.99
CA GLU A 32 -7.15 -6.65 -14.29
C GLU A 32 -5.73 -7.24 -14.40
N ARG A 33 -4.72 -6.50 -13.94
CA ARG A 33 -3.33 -6.96 -13.94
C ARG A 33 -3.13 -8.19 -13.04
N LEU A 34 -3.66 -8.17 -11.82
CA LEU A 34 -3.61 -9.31 -10.91
C LEU A 34 -4.31 -10.53 -11.50
N ARG A 35 -5.42 -10.33 -12.20
CA ARG A 35 -6.14 -11.40 -12.91
C ARG A 35 -5.32 -11.97 -14.07
N ALA A 36 -4.62 -11.11 -14.82
CA ALA A 36 -3.74 -11.53 -15.90
C ALA A 36 -2.52 -12.32 -15.40
N GLU A 37 -2.04 -12.00 -14.19
CA GLU A 37 -0.97 -12.75 -13.51
C GLU A 37 -1.44 -14.05 -12.85
N GLY A 38 -2.75 -14.33 -12.87
CA GLY A 38 -3.34 -15.51 -12.24
C GLY A 38 -3.34 -15.48 -10.72
N ILE A 39 -3.20 -14.29 -10.12
CA ILE A 39 -3.21 -14.11 -8.67
C ILE A 39 -4.66 -14.02 -8.19
N MET A 40 -5.04 -14.86 -7.22
CA MET A 40 -6.33 -14.71 -6.55
C MET A 40 -6.30 -13.50 -5.63
N PHE A 41 -7.33 -12.66 -5.73
CA PHE A 41 -7.50 -11.48 -4.91
C PHE A 41 -8.95 -11.30 -4.51
N SER A 42 -9.15 -10.66 -3.37
CA SER A 42 -10.43 -10.06 -2.96
C SER A 42 -10.30 -8.56 -3.18
N ALA A 43 -11.36 -7.89 -3.64
CA ALA A 43 -11.36 -6.44 -3.73
C ALA A 43 -12.60 -5.87 -3.07
N THR A 44 -12.46 -4.68 -2.51
CA THR A 44 -13.57 -3.87 -2.01
C THR A 44 -13.42 -2.50 -2.63
N TYR A 45 -14.37 -2.10 -3.46
CA TYR A 45 -14.36 -0.79 -4.12
C TYR A 45 -15.72 -0.12 -4.01
N GLY A 46 -15.74 1.21 -4.00
CA GLY A 46 -16.97 2.00 -3.94
C GLY A 46 -17.15 2.79 -2.65
N GLY A 47 -17.94 3.86 -2.75
CA GLY A 47 -18.14 4.85 -1.69
C GLY A 47 -16.85 5.60 -1.37
N TYR A 48 -16.07 5.07 -0.43
CA TYR A 48 -14.85 5.70 0.11
C TYR A 48 -13.68 4.72 0.29
N ARG A 49 -13.87 3.43 -0.04
CA ARG A 49 -12.86 2.38 0.16
C ARG A 49 -12.59 1.67 -1.14
N ASN A 50 -11.32 1.66 -1.52
CA ASN A 50 -10.81 1.01 -2.71
C ASN A 50 -9.55 0.24 -2.30
N THR A 51 -9.74 -0.97 -1.82
CA THR A 51 -8.69 -1.81 -1.27
C THR A 51 -8.74 -3.18 -1.90
N ILE A 52 -7.59 -3.66 -2.37
CA ILE A 52 -7.42 -5.04 -2.83
C ILE A 52 -6.70 -5.82 -1.74
N THR A 53 -7.24 -6.99 -1.39
CA THR A 53 -6.67 -7.92 -0.43
C THR A 53 -6.18 -9.17 -1.14
N VAL A 54 -4.93 -9.53 -0.91
CA VAL A 54 -4.26 -10.70 -1.52
C VAL A 54 -3.66 -11.59 -0.44
N SER A 55 -3.35 -12.85 -0.78
CA SER A 55 -2.59 -13.74 0.12
C SER A 55 -1.19 -13.17 0.39
N LYS A 56 -0.60 -13.49 1.55
CA LYS A 56 0.79 -13.08 1.84
C LYS A 56 1.82 -13.74 0.91
N SER A 57 1.53 -14.94 0.40
CA SER A 57 2.37 -15.63 -0.57
C SER A 57 2.49 -14.85 -1.88
N ASP A 58 1.40 -14.20 -2.29
CA ASP A 58 1.33 -13.41 -3.53
C ASP A 58 1.52 -11.92 -3.30
N ALA A 59 1.58 -11.49 -2.03
CA ALA A 59 1.66 -10.08 -1.65
C ALA A 59 2.84 -9.34 -2.27
N GLN A 60 4.00 -9.99 -2.42
CA GLN A 60 5.16 -9.37 -3.05
C GLN A 60 4.90 -9.08 -4.53
N ARG A 61 4.36 -10.06 -5.25
CA ARG A 61 4.02 -9.93 -6.67
C ARG A 61 2.92 -8.89 -6.86
N ALA A 62 1.84 -9.02 -6.10
CA ALA A 62 0.73 -8.10 -6.14
C ALA A 62 1.11 -6.66 -5.78
N ASN A 63 2.01 -6.46 -4.80
CA ASN A 63 2.53 -5.13 -4.49
C ASN A 63 3.42 -4.59 -5.61
N ALA A 64 4.24 -5.42 -6.26
CA ALA A 64 5.04 -4.99 -7.40
C ALA A 64 4.14 -4.54 -8.56
N SER A 65 3.12 -5.33 -8.90
CA SER A 65 2.17 -5.01 -9.95
C SER A 65 1.32 -3.79 -9.59
N ALA A 66 0.97 -3.61 -8.32
CA ALA A 66 0.24 -2.43 -7.86
C ALA A 66 1.14 -1.19 -7.68
N ALA A 67 2.46 -1.34 -7.54
CA ALA A 67 3.39 -0.24 -7.28
C ALA A 67 3.40 0.78 -8.42
N GLU A 68 3.22 0.32 -9.66
CA GLU A 68 3.10 1.17 -10.85
C GLU A 68 1.83 2.05 -10.84
N TYR A 69 0.79 1.60 -10.13
CA TYR A 69 -0.54 2.23 -10.09
C TYR A 69 -0.85 2.89 -8.75
N LYS A 70 -0.06 2.60 -7.72
CA LYS A 70 0.00 3.42 -6.53
C LYS A 70 0.62 4.74 -6.98
N VAL A 71 -0.21 5.77 -7.06
CA VAL A 71 0.33 7.14 -6.94
C VAL A 71 1.23 7.10 -5.70
N PRO A 72 2.49 7.55 -5.80
CA PRO A 72 3.35 7.58 -4.63
C PRO A 72 2.58 8.38 -3.59
N ALA A 73 2.15 7.72 -2.51
CA ALA A 73 2.00 8.42 -1.26
C ALA A 73 3.41 8.94 -1.00
N GLN A 74 3.62 10.19 -1.39
CA GLN A 74 4.89 10.88 -1.43
C GLN A 74 5.37 11.16 0.00
N ASN A 75 5.33 10.17 0.90
CA ASN A 75 5.67 10.36 2.31
C ASN A 75 5.76 9.07 3.15
N LYS A 76 6.39 7.99 2.67
CA LYS A 76 6.83 6.90 3.57
C LYS A 76 8.31 6.53 3.47
N GLN A 77 9.09 7.23 2.63
CA GLN A 77 10.55 7.14 2.64
C GLN A 77 11.23 8.34 3.35
N ASN A 78 10.48 9.42 3.65
CA ASN A 78 11.02 10.60 4.33
C ASN A 78 11.24 10.42 5.85
N TYR A 79 10.77 9.33 6.47
CA TYR A 79 11.06 9.07 7.89
C TYR A 79 12.46 8.47 8.14
N GLN A 80 13.15 7.99 7.10
CA GLN A 80 14.46 7.35 7.23
C GLN A 80 15.64 8.25 6.84
N GLN A 81 15.39 9.47 6.33
CA GLN A 81 16.48 10.39 5.98
C GLN A 81 16.20 11.76 6.59
N ARG A 82 16.29 11.83 7.92
CA ARG A 82 16.50 13.11 8.63
C ARG A 82 17.95 13.51 8.40
N ILE A 83 18.23 14.04 7.22
CA ILE A 83 19.52 14.61 6.85
C ILE A 83 19.34 16.13 6.94
N ILE A 84 20.02 16.78 7.90
CA ILE A 84 20.07 18.24 7.99
C ILE A 84 21.52 18.62 7.63
N GLY A 85 21.76 19.04 6.38
CA GLY A 85 23.12 19.18 5.84
C GLY A 85 23.82 17.83 5.64
N ASN A 86 25.15 17.80 5.47
CA ASN A 86 25.91 16.55 5.21
C ASN A 86 26.12 15.66 6.46
N ILE A 87 25.23 15.77 7.46
CA ILE A 87 25.29 15.05 8.73
C ILE A 87 23.95 14.38 9.03
N GLU A 88 24.01 13.16 9.55
CA GLU A 88 22.82 12.46 10.02
C GLU A 88 22.27 13.13 11.28
N TYR A 89 20.95 13.31 11.36
CA TYR A 89 20.29 13.95 12.50
C TYR A 89 20.64 13.34 13.86
N SER A 90 20.95 12.03 13.91
CA SER A 90 21.37 11.31 15.11
C SER A 90 22.74 11.73 15.65
N GLN A 91 23.55 12.45 14.86
CA GLN A 91 24.89 12.91 15.23
C GLN A 91 24.91 14.35 15.74
N ILE A 92 23.77 15.05 15.73
CA ILE A 92 23.65 16.42 16.26
C ILE A 92 23.62 16.34 17.78
N ARG A 93 24.78 16.55 18.42
CA ARG A 93 24.95 16.48 19.88
C ARG A 93 24.36 17.68 20.63
N ASP A 94 24.16 18.83 19.98
CA ASP A 94 23.61 20.04 20.58
C ASP A 94 22.17 20.28 20.15
N ARG A 95 21.23 19.67 20.87
CA ARG A 95 19.79 19.87 20.68
C ARG A 95 19.32 21.06 21.53
N ASN A 96 19.57 22.29 21.08
CA ASN A 96 18.90 23.46 21.63
C ASN A 96 17.54 23.62 20.95
N PHE A 97 16.47 23.23 21.67
CA PHE A 97 15.10 23.50 21.27
C PHE A 97 14.78 24.97 21.56
N ILE A 98 14.60 25.77 20.51
CA ILE A 98 14.01 27.11 20.66
C ILE A 98 12.50 26.89 20.83
N ASN A 99 12.01 26.92 22.06
CA ASN A 99 10.57 27.12 22.30
C ASN A 99 10.28 28.61 22.11
N THR A 100 9.35 28.94 21.21
CA THR A 100 8.71 30.26 21.12
C THR A 100 7.27 30.10 21.58
#